data_AF-A0A955VS66-F1
#
_entry.id   AF-A0A955VS66-F1
#
_cell.length_a   1.000
_cell.length_b   1.000
_cell.length_c   1.000
_cell.angle_alpha   90.00
_cell.angle_beta   90.00
_cell.angle_gamma   90.00
#
_symmetry.space_group_name_H-M   'P 1'
#
loop_
_entity.id
_entity.type
_entity.pdbx_description
1 polymer ?
#
loop_
_entity_poly.entity_id
_entity_poly.type
_entity_poly.pdbx_seq_one_letter_code
_entity_poly.pdbx_strand_id
1 'polypeptide(L)'
;MRFLPLVLLGFLALPGAAVAEAPALPTGIVGVVPVDGSSATALATQAEAPAKPAIVIPSQIDVPLSGRLLSGVGLIVLMALAWLLSSNRRKVPWRLMAWGVGLQLVFALILLRSETGRSTFGAIKDGVNKLLEFTLVGTKFLFGPLMDSGFVIVLHVLTTIIFFSSLLAVLYHLRIMHFVVGGVAAVMRRTLGTSGAESLSAAGNIFVGQTEAPLLIRPFVKDMTMSELMSVMVGGFATVAGGVFAAYVGLFKDTFPDIAGHLLTASVLSAPAALVIAKLMMPEEAVPVTAGRVARMEKSEYTNVIEAAARGAADGLSLMLNVAAMLLAFIALVAMLNFLIGMVGGWFGFEGLSFELILGKVLSPLAWIMGVPWEDAEVVGSLLGTKTVLNEFVAYMQLSGEISQLQPRSVVIATYALCGFANFSSIAIQIGGIGALVPKRRGELAQIGLMSMIGGLLACYCTACVAGLLL
;
A
#
# COMPACT_ATOMS: atom_id res chain seq x y z
N MET A 1 -3.12 -33.76 6.25
CA MET A 1 -2.39 -33.34 7.46
C MET A 1 -1.52 -34.48 8.04
N ARG A 2 -0.58 -35.06 7.27
CA ARG A 2 0.36 -36.10 7.79
C ARG A 2 1.75 -36.06 7.11
N PHE A 3 2.30 -34.87 6.85
CA PHE A 3 3.66 -34.72 6.32
C PHE A 3 4.54 -33.72 7.10
N LEU A 4 3.98 -33.02 8.09
CA LEU A 4 4.73 -32.05 8.91
C LEU A 4 5.63 -32.64 10.03
N PRO A 5 5.38 -33.83 10.61
CA PRO A 5 6.21 -34.28 11.74
C PRO A 5 7.57 -34.88 11.32
N LEU A 6 7.79 -35.22 10.05
CA LEU A 6 9.04 -35.85 9.59
C LEU A 6 10.20 -34.87 9.41
N VAL A 7 9.92 -33.62 9.03
CA VAL A 7 10.96 -32.58 8.91
C VAL A 7 11.48 -32.20 10.29
N LEU A 8 10.59 -32.07 11.28
CA LEU A 8 10.96 -31.73 12.67
C LEU A 8 11.72 -32.86 13.40
N LEU A 9 11.43 -34.12 13.09
CA LEU A 9 12.15 -35.27 13.68
C LEU A 9 13.53 -35.49 13.05
N GLY A 10 13.74 -35.09 11.80
CA GLY A 10 15.07 -35.13 11.16
C GLY A 10 16.10 -34.19 11.79
N PHE A 11 15.65 -33.10 12.41
CA PHE A 11 16.53 -32.12 13.09
C PHE A 11 17.17 -32.65 14.38
N LEU A 12 16.62 -33.71 14.99
CA LEU A 12 17.11 -34.25 16.28
C LEU A 12 18.07 -35.45 16.12
N ALA A 13 18.32 -35.92 14.90
CA ALA A 13 18.96 -37.22 14.66
C ALA A 13 20.22 -37.18 13.78
N LEU A 14 20.96 -36.07 13.76
CA LEU A 14 22.29 -36.04 13.13
C LEU A 14 23.40 -36.02 14.20
N PRO A 15 24.10 -37.15 14.42
CA PRO A 15 25.30 -37.17 15.25
C PRO A 15 26.49 -36.66 14.41
N GLY A 16 27.13 -35.56 14.84
CA GLY A 16 28.49 -35.22 14.40
C GLY A 16 28.65 -34.06 13.40
N ALA A 17 27.69 -33.15 13.24
CA ALA A 17 27.98 -31.86 12.61
C ALA A 17 28.62 -30.94 13.65
N ALA A 18 29.92 -30.67 13.50
CA ALA A 18 30.63 -29.70 14.32
C ALA A 18 29.91 -28.35 14.26
N VAL A 19 29.42 -27.91 15.42
CA VAL A 19 28.95 -26.54 15.62
C VAL A 19 30.16 -25.64 15.40
N ALA A 20 30.19 -24.90 14.29
CA ALA A 20 31.13 -23.79 14.16
C ALA A 20 30.85 -22.83 15.33
N GLU A 21 31.87 -22.59 16.15
CA GLU A 21 31.78 -21.71 17.32
C GLU A 21 31.19 -20.36 16.93
N ALA A 22 30.06 -20.02 17.53
CA ALA A 22 29.57 -18.64 17.55
C ALA A 22 30.63 -17.76 18.24
N PRO A 23 30.90 -16.54 17.75
CA PRO A 23 31.83 -15.64 18.42
C PRO A 23 31.39 -15.43 19.87
N ALA A 24 32.34 -15.63 20.80
CA ALA A 24 32.10 -15.60 22.23
C ALA A 24 31.42 -14.28 22.65
N LEU A 25 30.28 -14.41 23.34
CA LEU A 25 29.67 -13.32 24.08
C LEU A 25 30.63 -12.89 25.21
N PRO A 26 30.89 -11.58 25.40
CA PRO A 26 31.68 -11.12 26.52
C PRO A 26 30.96 -11.50 27.83
N THR A 27 31.54 -12.44 28.56
CA THR A 27 31.08 -12.89 29.87
C THR A 27 31.40 -11.82 30.92
N GLY A 28 30.39 -11.09 31.34
CA GLY A 28 30.45 -10.22 32.51
C GLY A 28 29.19 -9.39 32.63
N ILE A 29 28.66 -9.30 33.85
CA ILE A 29 27.49 -8.52 34.29
C ILE A 29 26.20 -9.37 34.42
N VAL A 30 26.25 -10.32 35.35
CA VAL A 30 25.11 -10.53 36.26
C VAL A 30 25.53 -9.89 37.58
N GLY A 31 25.05 -8.66 37.80
CA GLY A 31 25.28 -7.90 39.03
C GLY A 31 24.18 -6.86 39.15
N VAL A 32 23.22 -7.12 40.03
CA VAL A 32 22.19 -6.16 40.45
C VAL A 32 22.90 -5.01 41.18
N VAL A 33 22.88 -3.80 40.63
CA VAL A 33 23.41 -2.57 41.26
C VAL A 33 22.44 -1.39 41.00
N PRO A 34 22.22 -0.48 41.97
CA PRO A 34 21.10 0.45 41.98
C PRO A 34 21.26 1.60 40.98
N VAL A 35 20.12 2.23 40.67
CA VAL A 35 20.00 3.38 39.76
C VAL A 35 20.58 4.63 40.43
N ASP A 36 21.79 5.03 40.04
CA ASP A 36 22.33 6.38 40.28
C ASP A 36 22.46 7.12 38.94
N GLY A 37 21.81 8.30 38.87
CA GLY A 37 21.53 9.08 37.66
C GLY A 37 22.71 9.84 37.02
N SER A 38 23.92 9.28 37.01
CA SER A 38 25.10 9.93 36.39
C SER A 38 25.82 9.09 35.34
N SER A 39 25.30 7.92 34.99
CA SER A 39 25.88 6.99 33.98
C SER A 39 25.09 6.90 32.67
N ALA A 40 24.05 7.72 32.48
CA ALA A 40 23.25 7.79 31.26
C ALA A 40 24.00 8.37 30.04
N THR A 41 25.23 8.85 30.21
CA THR A 41 25.98 9.59 29.19
C THR A 41 27.03 8.76 28.44
N ALA A 42 27.18 7.46 28.71
CA ALA A 42 28.26 6.64 28.14
C ALA A 42 27.82 5.40 27.33
N LEU A 43 26.52 5.22 27.08
CA LEU A 43 25.97 4.14 26.22
C LEU A 43 25.39 4.65 24.89
N ALA A 44 25.66 5.90 24.53
CA ALA A 44 25.17 6.55 23.31
C ALA A 44 26.25 6.66 22.20
N THR A 45 27.12 5.66 22.05
CA THR A 45 28.11 5.64 20.95
C THR A 45 28.29 4.24 20.39
N GLN A 46 27.32 3.82 19.56
CA GLN A 46 27.36 2.77 18.51
C GLN A 46 25.89 2.48 18.16
N ALA A 47 25.32 2.79 17.00
CA ALA A 47 25.84 3.17 15.70
C ALA A 47 24.97 4.30 15.12
N GLU A 48 25.54 5.49 14.95
CA GLU A 48 25.00 6.46 14.02
C GLU A 48 25.42 5.98 12.62
N ALA A 49 24.46 5.50 11.83
CA ALA A 49 24.71 5.24 10.43
C ALA A 49 25.24 6.54 9.81
N PRO A 50 26.35 6.51 9.03
CA PRO A 50 26.88 7.73 8.45
C PRO A 50 25.77 8.40 7.65
N ALA A 51 25.53 9.69 7.93
CA ALA A 51 24.57 10.51 7.19
C ALA A 51 25.00 10.54 5.72
N LYS A 52 24.47 9.58 4.94
CA LYS A 52 24.60 9.52 3.49
C LYS A 52 24.04 10.85 2.97
N PRO A 53 24.72 11.55 2.05
CA PRO A 53 24.18 12.80 1.50
C PRO A 53 22.78 12.49 0.96
N ALA A 54 21.76 13.13 1.53
CA ALA A 54 20.39 12.92 1.14
C ALA A 54 20.25 13.35 -0.32
N ILE A 55 20.22 12.39 -1.25
CA ILE A 55 19.80 12.65 -2.61
C ILE A 55 18.33 13.04 -2.48
N VAL A 56 18.08 14.34 -2.55
CA VAL A 56 16.73 14.87 -2.58
C VAL A 56 16.19 14.60 -3.99
N ILE A 57 15.09 13.86 -4.07
CA ILE A 57 14.43 13.59 -5.35
C ILE A 57 13.98 14.93 -5.96
N PRO A 58 14.47 15.31 -7.15
CA PRO A 58 14.09 16.58 -7.77
C PRO A 58 12.62 16.58 -8.18
N SER A 59 12.00 17.75 -8.14
CA SER A 59 10.58 17.94 -8.50
C SER A 59 10.31 17.84 -10.00
N GLN A 60 11.35 17.93 -10.84
CA GLN A 60 11.28 17.66 -12.27
C GLN A 60 12.40 16.69 -12.65
N ILE A 61 12.04 15.66 -13.41
CA ILE A 61 12.96 14.64 -13.89
C ILE A 61 12.89 14.67 -15.42
N ASP A 62 13.93 15.14 -16.07
CA ASP A 62 13.99 15.11 -17.53
C ASP A 62 14.35 13.71 -18.02
N VAL A 63 13.39 13.05 -18.65
CA VAL A 63 13.52 11.68 -19.14
C VAL A 63 13.41 11.69 -20.67
N PRO A 64 14.27 10.94 -21.39
CA PRO A 64 14.14 10.82 -22.83
C PRO A 64 12.79 10.23 -23.24
N LEU A 65 12.32 10.61 -24.44
CA LEU A 65 11.04 10.17 -24.98
C LEU A 65 10.91 8.64 -25.00
N SER A 66 12.01 7.92 -25.23
CA SER A 66 12.05 6.45 -25.19
C SER A 66 11.60 5.87 -23.85
N GLY A 67 12.07 6.45 -22.73
CA GLY A 67 11.69 6.01 -21.38
C GLY A 67 10.22 6.27 -21.06
N ARG A 68 9.66 7.38 -21.57
CA ARG A 68 8.24 7.69 -21.46
C ARG A 68 7.38 6.74 -22.30
N LEU A 69 7.78 6.49 -23.55
CA LEU A 69 7.09 5.56 -24.44
C LEU A 69 7.10 4.14 -23.89
N LEU A 70 8.19 3.71 -23.24
CA LEU A 70 8.25 2.42 -22.55
C LEU A 70 7.14 2.30 -21.49
N SER A 71 6.94 3.32 -20.64
CA SER A 71 5.83 3.33 -19.68
C SER A 71 4.46 3.27 -20.37
N GLY A 72 4.30 3.95 -21.51
CA GLY A 72 3.08 3.86 -22.32
C GLY A 72 2.81 2.46 -22.88
N VAL A 73 3.86 1.77 -23.36
CA VAL A 73 3.78 0.37 -23.77
C VAL A 73 3.46 -0.53 -22.58
N GLY A 74 4.09 -0.28 -21.42
CA GLY A 74 3.79 -0.96 -20.17
C GLY A 74 2.34 -0.90 -19.78
N LEU A 75 1.70 0.28 -19.89
CA LEU A 75 0.27 0.43 -19.61
C LEU A 75 -0.58 -0.50 -20.49
N ILE A 76 -0.27 -0.59 -21.79
CA ILE A 76 -0.97 -1.48 -22.73
C ILE A 76 -0.73 -2.95 -22.36
N VAL A 77 0.52 -3.32 -22.06
CA VAL A 77 0.88 -4.70 -21.70
C VAL A 77 0.20 -5.12 -20.39
N LEU A 78 0.15 -4.27 -19.38
CA LEU A 78 -0.52 -4.56 -18.11
C LEU A 78 -2.04 -4.73 -18.30
N MET A 79 -2.68 -3.89 -19.13
CA MET A 79 -4.08 -4.09 -19.49
C MET A 79 -4.29 -5.38 -20.31
N ALA A 80 -3.34 -5.74 -21.18
CA ALA A 80 -3.38 -7.00 -21.91
C ALA A 80 -3.24 -8.21 -20.97
N LEU A 81 -2.38 -8.13 -19.93
CA LEU A 81 -2.28 -9.14 -18.88
C LEU A 81 -3.60 -9.27 -18.11
N ALA A 82 -4.24 -8.16 -17.75
CA ALA A 82 -5.57 -8.18 -17.12
C ALA A 82 -6.63 -8.83 -18.03
N TRP A 83 -6.59 -8.55 -19.33
CA TRP A 83 -7.48 -9.18 -20.32
C TRP A 83 -7.18 -10.67 -20.50
N LEU A 84 -5.92 -11.10 -20.47
CA LEU A 84 -5.55 -12.53 -20.52
C LEU A 84 -6.09 -13.29 -19.31
N LEU A 85 -6.15 -12.64 -18.15
CA LEU A 85 -6.74 -13.16 -16.92
C LEU A 85 -8.28 -13.03 -16.85
N SER A 86 -8.93 -12.54 -17.92
CA SER A 86 -10.37 -12.29 -17.95
C SER A 86 -11.21 -13.56 -17.90
N SER A 87 -12.30 -13.54 -17.12
CA SER A 87 -13.34 -14.58 -17.13
C SER A 87 -14.09 -14.68 -18.47
N ASN A 88 -14.21 -13.56 -19.20
CA ASN A 88 -14.87 -13.52 -20.50
C ASN A 88 -14.16 -12.55 -21.46
N ARG A 89 -13.13 -13.07 -22.16
CA ARG A 89 -12.29 -12.30 -23.10
C ARG A 89 -13.04 -11.67 -24.28
N ARG A 90 -14.27 -12.11 -24.57
CA ARG A 90 -15.09 -11.57 -25.67
C ARG A 90 -15.81 -10.27 -25.27
N LYS A 91 -16.09 -10.06 -23.98
CA LYS A 91 -16.87 -8.92 -23.49
C LYS A 91 -15.96 -7.79 -22.99
N VAL A 92 -15.16 -7.22 -23.88
CA VAL A 92 -14.22 -6.15 -23.53
C VAL A 92 -14.97 -4.81 -23.32
N PRO A 93 -14.84 -4.14 -22.15
CA PRO A 93 -15.55 -2.90 -21.86
C PRO A 93 -14.83 -1.69 -22.47
N TRP A 94 -14.81 -1.58 -23.81
CA TRP A 94 -14.04 -0.57 -24.55
C TRP A 94 -14.26 0.88 -24.09
N ARG A 95 -15.52 1.27 -23.85
CA ARG A 95 -15.85 2.60 -23.33
C ARG A 95 -15.18 2.87 -21.99
N LEU A 96 -15.25 1.90 -21.08
CA LEU A 96 -14.70 2.01 -19.73
C LEU A 96 -13.18 2.08 -19.78
N MET A 97 -12.54 1.26 -20.61
CA MET A 97 -11.10 1.28 -20.80
C MET A 97 -10.62 2.64 -21.34
N ALA A 98 -11.27 3.16 -22.39
CA ALA A 98 -10.92 4.45 -22.98
C ALA A 98 -11.08 5.61 -21.98
N TRP A 99 -12.23 5.68 -21.30
CA TRP A 99 -12.46 6.70 -20.28
C TRP A 99 -11.61 6.53 -19.04
N GLY A 100 -11.32 5.30 -18.62
CA GLY A 100 -10.53 5.03 -17.42
C GLY A 100 -9.06 5.36 -17.61
N VAL A 101 -8.48 5.04 -18.77
CA VAL A 101 -7.14 5.51 -19.15
C VAL A 101 -7.15 7.03 -19.34
N GLY A 102 -8.16 7.57 -20.03
CA GLY A 102 -8.31 9.01 -20.23
C GLY A 102 -8.38 9.80 -18.93
N LEU A 103 -9.18 9.35 -17.96
CA LEU A 103 -9.28 9.97 -16.64
C LEU A 103 -7.95 9.91 -15.87
N GLN A 104 -7.25 8.78 -15.90
CA GLN A 104 -5.91 8.67 -15.29
C GLN A 104 -4.96 9.71 -15.90
N LEU A 105 -4.89 9.79 -17.23
CA LEU A 105 -4.02 10.74 -17.93
C LEU A 105 -4.41 12.20 -17.65
N VAL A 106 -5.70 12.52 -17.64
CA VAL A 106 -6.20 13.88 -17.35
C VAL A 106 -5.87 14.27 -15.92
N PHE A 107 -6.18 13.43 -14.94
CA PHE A 107 -5.86 13.72 -13.54
C PHE A 107 -4.36 13.81 -13.32
N ALA A 108 -3.57 12.91 -13.92
CA ALA A 108 -2.13 12.94 -13.81
C ALA A 108 -1.52 14.19 -14.46
N LEU A 109 -2.04 14.64 -15.61
CA LEU A 109 -1.58 15.88 -16.25
C LEU A 109 -1.91 17.11 -15.41
N ILE A 110 -3.12 17.15 -14.82
CA ILE A 110 -3.53 18.22 -13.91
C ILE A 110 -2.63 18.22 -12.67
N LEU A 111 -2.40 17.06 -12.04
CA LEU A 111 -1.70 16.97 -10.76
C LEU A 111 -0.17 17.03 -10.88
N LEU A 112 0.42 16.39 -11.89
CA LEU A 112 1.89 16.29 -12.04
C LEU A 112 2.50 17.38 -12.93
N ARG A 113 1.78 17.87 -13.93
CA ARG A 113 2.35 18.80 -14.94
C ARG A 113 1.88 20.23 -14.81
N SER A 114 0.64 20.46 -14.41
CA SER A 114 0.09 21.81 -14.37
C SER A 114 0.65 22.63 -13.19
N GLU A 115 0.72 23.94 -13.36
CA GLU A 115 1.11 24.87 -12.29
C GLU A 115 0.13 24.80 -11.11
N THR A 116 -1.17 24.61 -11.41
CA THR A 116 -2.20 24.32 -10.42
C THR A 116 -1.93 23.01 -9.67
N GLY A 117 -1.41 21.99 -10.35
CA GLY A 117 -1.01 20.72 -9.74
C GLY A 117 0.13 20.92 -8.75
N ARG A 118 1.15 21.71 -9.10
CA ARG A 118 2.28 22.04 -8.22
C ARG A 118 1.84 22.84 -6.99
N SER A 119 0.97 23.85 -7.15
CA SER A 119 0.43 24.59 -6.01
C SER A 119 -0.46 23.71 -5.14
N THR A 120 -1.23 22.81 -5.76
CA THR A 120 -2.02 21.79 -5.06
C THR A 120 -1.12 20.83 -4.28
N PHE A 121 -0.02 20.35 -4.85
CA PHE A 121 1.00 19.51 -4.18
C PHE A 121 1.59 20.24 -2.98
N GLY A 122 1.97 21.50 -3.14
CA GLY A 122 2.42 22.34 -2.04
C GLY A 122 1.40 22.44 -0.92
N ALA A 123 0.14 22.77 -1.23
CA ALA A 123 -0.93 22.89 -0.25
C ALA A 123 -1.23 21.55 0.47
N ILE A 124 -1.22 20.43 -0.26
CA ILE A 124 -1.40 19.09 0.33
C ILE A 124 -0.23 18.72 1.22
N LYS A 125 1.01 18.94 0.75
CA LYS A 125 2.23 18.71 1.52
C LYS A 125 2.17 19.50 2.83
N ASP A 126 1.90 20.80 2.75
CA ASP A 126 1.84 21.68 3.92
C ASP A 126 0.71 21.25 4.87
N GLY A 127 -0.46 20.92 4.33
CA GLY A 127 -1.59 20.41 5.11
C GLY A 127 -1.27 19.09 5.83
N VAL A 128 -0.70 18.11 5.13
CA VAL A 128 -0.31 16.81 5.71
C VAL A 128 0.79 16.99 6.75
N ASN A 129 1.82 17.80 6.47
CA ASN A 129 2.87 18.12 7.43
C ASN A 129 2.28 18.77 8.69
N LYS A 130 1.32 19.70 8.54
CA LYS A 130 0.63 20.29 9.68
C LYS A 130 -0.17 19.27 10.49
N LEU A 131 -0.85 18.34 9.83
CA LEU A 131 -1.56 17.25 10.50
C LEU A 131 -0.60 16.30 11.24
N LEU A 132 0.58 16.03 10.67
CA LEU A 132 1.65 15.26 11.33
C LEU A 132 2.19 16.02 12.56
N GLU A 133 2.36 17.33 12.48
CA GLU A 133 2.73 18.17 13.64
C GLU A 133 1.69 18.11 14.76
N PHE A 134 0.39 18.16 14.43
CA PHE A 134 -0.67 18.01 15.45
C PHE A 134 -0.65 16.63 16.10
N THR A 135 -0.41 15.58 15.30
CA THR A 135 -0.23 14.23 15.84
C THR A 135 0.95 14.20 16.81
N LEU A 136 2.06 14.86 16.46
CA LEU A 136 3.27 14.92 17.30
C LEU A 136 3.00 15.53 18.67
N VAL A 137 2.10 16.52 18.77
CA VAL A 137 1.69 17.09 20.07
C VAL A 137 1.03 16.01 20.94
N GLY A 138 0.11 15.23 20.37
CA GLY A 138 -0.57 14.15 21.08
C GLY A 138 0.37 13.01 21.49
N THR A 139 1.29 12.60 20.61
CA THR A 139 2.25 11.54 20.93
C THR A 139 3.29 11.99 21.94
N LYS A 140 3.77 13.24 21.89
CA LYS A 140 4.67 13.79 22.92
C LYS A 140 3.99 13.86 24.29
N PHE A 141 2.71 14.18 24.35
CA PHE A 141 1.95 14.14 25.59
C PHE A 141 1.89 12.72 26.19
N LEU A 142 1.63 11.70 25.35
CA LEU A 142 1.48 10.32 25.81
C LEU A 142 2.80 9.63 26.15
N PHE A 143 3.85 9.85 25.35
CA PHE A 143 5.11 9.11 25.43
C PHE A 143 6.28 9.92 26.00
N GLY A 144 6.12 11.24 26.12
CA GLY A 144 7.08 12.12 26.79
C GLY A 144 8.52 11.94 26.26
N PRO A 145 9.52 11.74 27.14
CA PRO A 145 10.92 11.60 26.75
C PRO A 145 11.23 10.45 25.79
N LEU A 146 10.34 9.44 25.65
CA LEU A 146 10.54 8.35 24.69
C LEU A 146 10.57 8.84 23.24
N MET A 147 10.00 10.01 22.96
CA MET A 147 10.06 10.64 21.64
C MET A 147 11.45 11.22 21.32
N ASP A 148 12.28 11.46 22.33
CA ASP A 148 13.62 12.04 22.17
C ASP A 148 14.72 10.97 22.03
N SER A 149 14.39 9.69 22.27
CA SER A 149 15.30 8.54 22.23
C SER A 149 15.64 8.04 20.82
N GLY A 150 15.49 8.88 19.80
CA GLY A 150 15.68 8.53 18.39
C GLY A 150 14.41 8.04 17.69
N PHE A 151 14.55 7.68 16.41
CA PHE A 151 13.41 7.32 15.58
C PHE A 151 12.86 5.93 15.93
N VAL A 152 11.72 5.90 16.63
CA VAL A 152 10.95 4.69 16.90
C VAL A 152 9.71 4.66 16.01
N ILE A 153 9.67 3.71 15.07
CA ILE A 153 8.61 3.63 14.06
C ILE A 153 7.20 3.55 14.65
N VAL A 154 7.01 2.78 15.72
CA VAL A 154 5.70 2.66 16.37
C VAL A 154 5.23 4.01 16.89
N LEU A 155 6.13 4.80 17.49
CA LEU A 155 5.80 6.09 18.10
C LEU A 155 5.70 7.23 17.08
N HIS A 156 6.54 7.23 16.05
CA HIS A 156 6.66 8.33 15.09
C HIS A 156 5.76 8.16 13.86
N VAL A 157 5.45 6.91 13.50
CA VAL A 157 4.77 6.57 12.25
C VAL A 157 3.42 5.95 12.54
N LEU A 158 3.35 4.87 13.33
CA LEU A 158 2.09 4.13 13.50
C LEU A 158 1.03 4.87 14.33
N THR A 159 1.43 5.68 15.30
CA THR A 159 0.52 6.53 16.09
C THR A 159 -0.30 7.51 15.24
N THR A 160 0.23 7.92 14.07
CA THR A 160 -0.50 8.79 13.12
C THR A 160 -1.80 8.14 12.63
N ILE A 161 -1.85 6.82 12.58
CA ILE A 161 -3.04 6.05 12.19
C ILE A 161 -4.22 6.35 13.12
N ILE A 162 -3.97 6.49 14.43
CA ILE A 162 -5.01 6.77 15.43
C ILE A 162 -5.64 8.15 15.17
N PHE A 163 -4.80 9.18 15.00
CA PHE A 163 -5.25 10.54 14.75
C PHE A 163 -6.02 10.65 13.44
N PHE A 164 -5.48 10.12 12.34
CA PHE A 164 -6.14 10.19 11.03
C PHE A 164 -7.45 9.40 10.98
N SER A 165 -7.55 8.26 11.68
CA SER A 165 -8.80 7.50 11.78
C SER A 165 -9.88 8.29 12.54
N SER A 166 -9.50 8.95 13.64
CA SER A 166 -10.38 9.86 14.38
C SER A 166 -10.84 11.04 13.51
N LEU A 167 -9.92 11.67 12.79
CA LEU A 167 -10.20 12.79 11.90
C LEU A 167 -11.17 12.38 10.78
N LEU A 168 -10.92 11.25 10.10
CA LEU A 168 -11.78 10.75 9.03
C LEU A 168 -13.19 10.43 9.54
N ALA A 169 -13.33 9.84 10.73
CA ALA A 169 -14.62 9.57 11.35
C ALA A 169 -15.41 10.88 11.62
N VAL A 170 -14.73 11.93 12.08
CA VAL A 170 -15.31 13.28 12.24
C VAL A 170 -15.75 13.85 10.89
N LEU A 171 -14.89 13.84 9.87
CA LEU A 171 -15.22 14.35 8.53
C LEU A 171 -16.40 13.61 7.90
N TYR A 172 -16.52 12.31 8.18
CA TYR A 172 -17.66 11.50 7.76
C TYR A 172 -18.95 11.89 8.49
N HIS A 173 -18.89 12.08 9.81
CA HIS A 173 -20.03 12.53 10.60
C HIS A 173 -20.53 13.92 10.16
N LEU A 174 -19.60 14.83 9.86
CA LEU A 174 -19.89 16.18 9.34
C LEU A 174 -20.34 16.22 7.88
N ARG A 175 -20.39 15.06 7.20
CA ARG A 175 -20.77 14.92 5.78
C ARG A 175 -19.86 15.62 4.76
N ILE A 176 -18.63 15.97 5.16
CA ILE A 176 -17.63 16.51 4.24
C ILE A 176 -17.25 15.42 3.22
N MET A 177 -17.08 14.18 3.70
CA MET A 177 -16.79 13.03 2.84
C MET A 177 -17.90 12.76 1.82
N HIS A 178 -19.18 13.01 2.16
CA HIS A 178 -20.29 12.82 1.23
C HIS A 178 -20.19 13.70 -0.01
N PHE A 179 -19.72 14.93 0.15
CA PHE A 179 -19.54 15.86 -0.95
C PHE A 179 -18.33 15.45 -1.82
N VAL A 180 -17.19 15.20 -1.19
CA VAL A 180 -15.94 14.87 -1.90
C VAL A 180 -16.07 13.53 -2.64
N VAL A 181 -16.43 12.47 -1.92
CA VAL A 181 -16.57 11.12 -2.48
C VAL A 181 -17.73 11.06 -3.48
N GLY A 182 -18.86 11.72 -3.17
CA GLY A 182 -20.02 11.75 -4.06
C GLY A 182 -19.72 12.45 -5.40
N GLY A 183 -18.93 13.52 -5.38
CA GLY A 183 -18.48 14.21 -6.58
C GLY A 183 -17.63 13.31 -7.48
N VAL A 184 -16.60 12.68 -6.92
CA VAL A 184 -15.70 11.78 -7.66
C VAL A 184 -16.46 10.55 -8.19
N ALA A 185 -17.31 9.94 -7.37
CA ALA A 185 -18.17 8.84 -7.79
C ALA A 185 -19.09 9.23 -8.95
N ALA A 186 -19.62 10.45 -8.94
CA ALA A 186 -20.49 10.93 -10.01
C ALA A 186 -19.73 11.16 -11.33
N VAL A 187 -18.48 11.62 -11.28
CA VAL A 187 -17.60 11.73 -12.45
C VAL A 187 -17.33 10.34 -13.04
N MET A 188 -16.87 9.39 -12.21
CA MET A 188 -16.57 8.03 -12.65
C MET A 188 -17.80 7.33 -13.23
N ARG A 189 -18.94 7.39 -12.54
CA ARG A 189 -20.20 6.79 -13.03
C ARG A 189 -20.63 7.33 -14.40
N ARG A 190 -20.56 8.65 -14.60
CA ARG A 190 -20.98 9.28 -15.87
C ARG A 190 -20.05 8.93 -17.04
N THR A 191 -18.76 8.90 -16.78
CA THR A 191 -17.73 8.65 -17.81
C THR A 191 -17.60 7.14 -18.09
N LEU A 192 -17.21 6.37 -17.08
CA LEU A 192 -16.93 4.92 -17.14
C LEU A 192 -18.17 4.07 -17.39
N GLY A 193 -19.37 4.54 -17.01
CA GLY A 193 -20.61 3.79 -17.16
C GLY A 193 -20.77 2.63 -16.16
N THR A 194 -20.00 2.64 -15.07
CA THR A 194 -20.08 1.72 -13.94
C THR A 194 -21.34 1.93 -13.10
N SER A 195 -21.69 0.96 -12.26
CA SER A 195 -22.83 1.07 -11.35
C SER A 195 -22.62 2.15 -10.27
N GLY A 196 -23.70 2.61 -9.65
CA GLY A 196 -23.62 3.60 -8.58
C GLY A 196 -22.81 3.10 -7.38
N ALA A 197 -22.98 1.83 -6.98
CA ALA A 197 -22.33 1.25 -5.81
C ALA A 197 -20.82 1.08 -6.04
N GLU A 198 -20.40 0.46 -7.14
CA GLU A 198 -18.97 0.23 -7.38
C GLU A 198 -18.21 1.55 -7.62
N SER A 199 -18.84 2.53 -8.27
CA SER A 199 -18.25 3.87 -8.44
C SER A 199 -18.09 4.60 -7.11
N LEU A 200 -19.05 4.44 -6.21
CA LEU A 200 -19.01 5.04 -4.88
C LEU A 200 -17.92 4.39 -4.01
N SER A 201 -17.80 3.06 -4.07
CA SER A 201 -16.73 2.33 -3.38
C SER A 201 -15.35 2.71 -3.92
N ALA A 202 -15.17 2.75 -5.25
CA ALA A 202 -13.91 3.17 -5.87
C ALA A 202 -13.53 4.61 -5.50
N ALA A 203 -14.51 5.53 -5.41
CA ALA A 203 -14.27 6.91 -4.98
C ALA A 203 -13.90 6.98 -3.49
N GLY A 204 -14.55 6.16 -2.66
CA GLY A 204 -14.27 6.07 -1.23
C GLY A 204 -12.85 5.60 -0.95
N ASN A 205 -12.40 4.58 -1.70
CA ASN A 205 -11.06 3.99 -1.59
C ASN A 205 -9.91 4.98 -1.81
N ILE A 206 -10.15 6.15 -2.41
CA ILE A 206 -9.15 7.23 -2.51
C ILE A 206 -8.75 7.75 -1.11
N PHE A 207 -9.67 7.70 -0.15
CA PHE A 207 -9.52 8.35 1.16
C PHE A 207 -9.55 7.35 2.32
N VAL A 208 -10.38 6.31 2.21
CA VAL A 208 -10.56 5.29 3.25
C VAL A 208 -10.05 3.94 2.74
N GLY A 209 -9.78 3.00 3.64
CA GLY A 209 -9.17 1.72 3.28
C GLY A 209 -10.15 0.69 2.72
N GLN A 210 -9.57 -0.48 2.42
CA GLN A 210 -10.25 -1.62 1.79
C GLN A 210 -11.40 -2.20 2.61
N THR A 211 -11.44 -1.96 3.93
CA THR A 211 -12.50 -2.43 4.83
C THR A 211 -13.57 -1.38 5.09
N GLU A 212 -13.22 -0.10 4.98
CA GLU A 212 -14.10 1.03 5.25
C GLU A 212 -14.87 1.47 4.00
N ALA A 213 -14.25 1.46 2.82
CA ALA A 213 -14.93 1.86 1.58
C ALA A 213 -16.20 1.01 1.29
N PRO A 214 -16.22 -0.32 1.54
CA PRO A 214 -17.44 -1.12 1.42
C PRO A 214 -18.57 -0.71 2.38
N LEU A 215 -18.26 -0.07 3.51
CA LEU A 215 -19.30 0.45 4.44
C LEU A 215 -20.16 1.53 3.77
N LEU A 216 -19.56 2.34 2.89
CA LEU A 216 -20.25 3.39 2.15
C LEU A 216 -21.39 2.86 1.28
N ILE A 217 -21.31 1.58 0.91
CA ILE A 217 -22.23 0.89 0.01
C ILE A 217 -22.89 -0.32 0.68
N ARG A 218 -22.81 -0.44 2.01
CA ARG A 218 -23.30 -1.59 2.78
C ARG A 218 -24.69 -2.11 2.35
N PRO A 219 -25.71 -1.27 2.08
CA PRO A 219 -27.03 -1.75 1.66
C PRO A 219 -27.03 -2.53 0.34
N PHE A 220 -26.06 -2.27 -0.52
CA PHE A 220 -25.99 -2.80 -1.88
C PHE A 220 -25.12 -4.06 -1.98
N VAL A 221 -24.15 -4.25 -1.07
CA VAL A 221 -23.16 -5.35 -1.11
C VAL A 221 -23.82 -6.73 -1.23
N LYS A 222 -25.00 -6.91 -0.61
CA LYS A 222 -25.73 -8.19 -0.65
C LYS A 222 -26.27 -8.54 -2.05
N ASP A 223 -26.60 -7.54 -2.86
CA ASP A 223 -27.25 -7.70 -4.17
C ASP A 223 -26.30 -7.38 -5.33
N MET A 224 -25.02 -7.08 -5.04
CA MET A 224 -24.01 -6.78 -6.05
C MET A 224 -23.70 -8.01 -6.91
N THR A 225 -23.53 -7.80 -8.21
CA THR A 225 -23.05 -8.86 -9.11
C THR A 225 -21.61 -9.28 -8.75
N MET A 226 -21.14 -10.41 -9.31
CA MET A 226 -19.74 -10.82 -9.12
C MET A 226 -18.75 -9.81 -9.71
N SER A 227 -19.10 -9.16 -10.83
CA SER A 227 -18.27 -8.12 -11.43
C SER A 227 -18.23 -6.86 -10.56
N GLU A 228 -19.35 -6.47 -9.95
CA GLU A 228 -19.39 -5.39 -8.96
C GLU A 228 -18.55 -5.71 -7.71
N LEU A 229 -18.62 -6.95 -7.18
CA LEU A 229 -17.74 -7.38 -6.08
C LEU A 229 -16.27 -7.34 -6.47
N MET A 230 -15.92 -7.79 -7.68
CA MET A 230 -14.56 -7.73 -8.20
C MET A 230 -14.06 -6.27 -8.20
N SER A 231 -14.87 -5.33 -8.67
CA SER A 231 -14.54 -3.89 -8.64
C SER A 231 -14.29 -3.38 -7.22
N VAL A 232 -15.12 -3.75 -6.24
CA VAL A 232 -14.95 -3.35 -4.84
C VAL A 232 -13.64 -3.88 -4.26
N MET A 233 -13.36 -5.17 -4.48
CA MET A 233 -12.16 -5.81 -3.94
C MET A 233 -10.89 -5.28 -4.60
N VAL A 234 -10.86 -5.23 -5.94
CA VAL A 234 -9.73 -4.66 -6.71
C VAL A 234 -9.50 -3.20 -6.30
N GLY A 235 -10.56 -2.41 -6.14
CA GLY A 235 -10.49 -1.04 -5.65
C GLY A 235 -9.82 -0.94 -4.28
N GLY A 236 -10.18 -1.82 -3.34
CA GLY A 236 -9.57 -1.86 -2.01
C GLY A 236 -8.08 -2.25 -2.04
N PHE A 237 -7.69 -3.14 -2.95
CA PHE A 237 -6.28 -3.53 -3.11
C PHE A 237 -5.43 -2.47 -3.84
N ALA A 238 -6.05 -1.68 -4.72
CA ALA A 238 -5.35 -0.71 -5.56
C ALA A 238 -5.05 0.63 -4.86
N THR A 239 -5.58 0.85 -3.65
CA THR A 239 -5.43 2.10 -2.91
C THR A 239 -4.89 1.87 -1.50
N VAL A 240 -4.54 2.97 -0.83
CA VAL A 240 -4.11 3.01 0.57
C VAL A 240 -5.08 3.87 1.39
N ALA A 241 -5.23 3.55 2.67
CA ALA A 241 -6.05 4.33 3.59
C ALA A 241 -5.35 5.62 4.03
N GLY A 242 -6.13 6.68 4.30
CA GLY A 242 -5.59 7.94 4.83
C GLY A 242 -4.76 7.80 6.11
N GLY A 243 -5.07 6.80 6.95
CA GLY A 243 -4.31 6.54 8.19
C GLY A 243 -2.86 6.10 7.95
N VAL A 244 -2.64 5.19 7.00
CA VAL A 244 -1.29 4.70 6.64
C VAL A 244 -0.60 5.63 5.63
N PHE A 245 -1.37 6.42 4.87
CA PHE A 245 -0.83 7.46 3.99
C PHE A 245 0.11 8.43 4.75
N ALA A 246 -0.33 8.91 5.92
CA ALA A 246 0.45 9.81 6.75
C ALA A 246 1.75 9.16 7.24
N ALA A 247 1.67 7.88 7.58
CA ALA A 247 2.83 7.07 7.94
C ALA A 247 3.87 7.00 6.79
N TYR A 248 3.44 6.76 5.56
CA TYR A 248 4.35 6.75 4.41
C TYR A 248 4.98 8.13 4.16
N VAL A 249 4.19 9.22 4.23
CA VAL A 249 4.75 10.58 4.11
C VAL A 249 5.82 10.83 5.18
N GLY A 250 5.58 10.38 6.41
CA GLY A 250 6.55 10.48 7.51
C GLY A 250 7.88 9.78 7.25
N LEU A 251 7.88 8.65 6.52
CA LEU A 251 9.11 7.91 6.15
C LEU A 251 10.00 8.66 5.17
N PHE A 252 9.42 9.50 4.31
CA PHE A 252 10.11 10.10 3.16
C PHE A 252 10.26 11.62 3.24
N LYS A 253 9.69 12.29 4.25
CA LYS A 253 9.62 13.76 4.32
C LYS A 253 10.97 14.48 4.11
N ASP A 254 12.08 13.84 4.50
CA ASP A 254 13.43 14.42 4.46
C ASP A 254 14.18 14.11 3.16
N THR A 255 13.77 13.08 2.41
CA THR A 255 14.46 12.60 1.19
C THR A 255 13.65 12.79 -0.08
N PHE A 256 12.32 12.81 0.02
CA PHE A 256 11.39 13.00 -1.09
C PHE A 256 10.30 14.02 -0.72
N PRO A 257 10.59 15.34 -0.85
CA PRO A 257 9.71 16.40 -0.35
C PRO A 257 8.29 16.40 -0.93
N ASP A 258 8.14 15.93 -2.18
CA ASP A 258 6.86 15.93 -2.91
C ASP A 258 6.09 14.59 -2.77
N ILE A 259 6.56 13.68 -1.91
CA ILE A 259 5.97 12.35 -1.71
C ILE A 259 4.47 12.38 -1.41
N ALA A 260 4.01 13.34 -0.60
CA ALA A 260 2.60 13.47 -0.25
C ALA A 260 1.72 13.74 -1.49
N GLY A 261 2.21 14.58 -2.41
CA GLY A 261 1.54 14.85 -3.68
C GLY A 261 1.54 13.63 -4.59
N HIS A 262 2.67 12.91 -4.67
CA HIS A 262 2.76 11.67 -5.46
C HIS A 262 1.85 10.55 -4.91
N LEU A 263 1.82 10.33 -3.60
CA LEU A 263 0.94 9.34 -2.98
C LEU A 263 -0.54 9.70 -3.16
N LEU A 264 -0.92 10.97 -3.01
CA LEU A 264 -2.31 11.39 -3.24
C LEU A 264 -2.69 11.17 -4.71
N THR A 265 -1.80 11.56 -5.62
CA THR A 265 -2.02 11.38 -7.06
C THR A 265 -2.17 9.90 -7.37
N ALA A 266 -1.31 9.03 -6.83
CA ALA A 266 -1.46 7.58 -6.96
C ALA A 266 -2.84 7.11 -6.48
N SER A 267 -3.30 7.51 -5.28
CA SER A 267 -4.64 7.15 -4.78
C SER A 267 -5.77 7.61 -5.70
N VAL A 268 -5.70 8.84 -6.25
CA VAL A 268 -6.71 9.38 -7.17
C VAL A 268 -6.72 8.63 -8.50
N LEU A 269 -5.55 8.33 -9.07
CA LEU A 269 -5.40 7.58 -10.32
C LEU A 269 -5.84 6.11 -10.16
N SER A 270 -5.63 5.53 -8.97
CA SER A 270 -5.96 4.14 -8.69
C SER A 270 -7.46 3.87 -8.75
N ALA A 271 -8.33 4.84 -8.47
CA ALA A 271 -9.78 4.64 -8.56
C ALA A 271 -10.27 4.27 -9.97
N PRO A 272 -10.00 5.06 -11.04
CA PRO A 272 -10.32 4.65 -12.40
C PRO A 272 -9.48 3.46 -12.88
N ALA A 273 -8.21 3.34 -12.48
CA ALA A 273 -7.37 2.19 -12.84
C ALA A 273 -7.94 0.87 -12.34
N ALA A 274 -8.38 0.83 -11.08
CA ALA A 274 -8.99 -0.32 -10.45
C ALA A 274 -10.27 -0.75 -11.17
N LEU A 275 -11.13 0.20 -11.54
CA LEU A 275 -12.35 -0.09 -12.30
C LEU A 275 -12.04 -0.66 -13.69
N VAL A 276 -11.02 -0.13 -14.38
CA VAL A 276 -10.56 -0.66 -15.68
C VAL A 276 -10.10 -2.10 -15.54
N ILE A 277 -9.19 -2.37 -14.60
CA ILE A 277 -8.61 -3.70 -14.42
C ILE A 277 -9.66 -4.68 -13.94
N ALA A 278 -10.50 -4.31 -12.97
CA ALA A 278 -11.57 -5.16 -12.47
C ALA A 278 -12.55 -5.56 -13.58
N LYS A 279 -12.98 -4.61 -14.41
CA LYS A 279 -13.93 -4.89 -15.50
C LYS A 279 -13.30 -5.56 -16.70
N LEU A 280 -11.98 -5.45 -16.90
CA LEU A 280 -11.25 -6.27 -17.86
C LEU A 280 -11.16 -7.73 -17.38
N MET A 281 -10.80 -7.95 -16.11
CA MET A 281 -10.64 -9.28 -15.53
C MET A 281 -11.98 -9.99 -15.27
N MET A 282 -13.02 -9.25 -14.94
CA MET A 282 -14.37 -9.78 -14.73
C MET A 282 -15.42 -8.82 -15.30
N PRO A 283 -15.71 -8.91 -16.61
CA PRO A 283 -16.72 -8.06 -17.25
C PRO A 283 -18.10 -8.25 -16.64
N GLU A 284 -18.91 -7.18 -16.68
CA GLU A 284 -20.28 -7.21 -16.15
C GLU A 284 -21.18 -8.08 -17.03
N GLU A 285 -21.74 -9.18 -16.51
CA GLU A 285 -22.65 -10.07 -17.25
C GLU A 285 -24.12 -9.94 -16.83
N ALA A 286 -24.37 -9.51 -15.60
CA ALA A 286 -25.70 -9.29 -15.06
C ALA A 286 -26.07 -7.79 -15.09
N VAL A 287 -27.29 -7.45 -14.63
CA VAL A 287 -27.72 -6.05 -14.51
C VAL A 287 -27.61 -5.62 -13.05
N PRO A 288 -26.70 -4.68 -12.71
CA PRO A 288 -26.58 -4.16 -11.36
C PRO A 288 -27.84 -3.46 -10.85
N VAL A 289 -28.15 -3.63 -9.56
CA VAL A 289 -29.29 -2.96 -8.90
C VAL A 289 -29.15 -1.43 -8.95
N THR A 290 -27.91 -0.93 -8.93
CA THR A 290 -27.60 0.50 -8.96
C THR A 290 -27.19 1.00 -10.35
N ALA A 291 -27.42 0.22 -11.41
CA ALA A 291 -27.14 0.62 -12.79
C ALA A 291 -27.85 1.94 -13.13
N GLY A 292 -27.09 2.93 -13.64
CA GLY A 292 -27.62 4.25 -14.00
C GLY A 292 -28.13 5.11 -12.83
N ARG A 293 -28.06 4.63 -11.58
CA ARG A 293 -28.55 5.32 -10.37
C ARG A 293 -27.40 5.86 -9.54
N VAL A 294 -27.67 6.86 -8.71
CA VAL A 294 -26.71 7.37 -7.72
C VAL A 294 -26.89 6.51 -6.47
N ALA A 295 -25.83 5.81 -6.05
CA ALA A 295 -25.83 5.16 -4.74
C ALA A 295 -25.74 6.23 -3.66
N ARG A 296 -26.63 6.18 -2.68
CA ARG A 296 -26.63 7.12 -1.56
C ARG A 296 -25.80 6.52 -0.43
N MET A 297 -24.77 7.24 0.00
CA MET A 297 -24.01 6.91 1.21
C MET A 297 -24.94 6.93 2.42
N GLU A 298 -24.73 5.98 3.34
CA GLU A 298 -25.46 5.96 4.61
C GLU A 298 -25.12 7.20 5.46
N LYS A 299 -26.04 7.53 6.38
CA LYS A 299 -25.75 8.51 7.43
C LYS A 299 -24.74 7.90 8.41
N SER A 300 -23.93 8.75 9.02
CA SER A 300 -23.09 8.34 10.15
C SER A 300 -23.95 7.73 11.26
N GLU A 301 -23.49 6.60 11.81
CA GLU A 301 -24.10 5.94 12.97
C GLU A 301 -23.78 6.66 14.29
N TYR A 302 -22.88 7.64 14.28
CA TYR A 302 -22.48 8.39 15.48
C TYR A 302 -23.52 9.46 15.85
N THR A 303 -23.74 9.64 17.15
CA THR A 303 -24.71 10.60 17.68
C THR A 303 -24.23 12.05 17.57
N ASN A 304 -22.92 12.27 17.78
CA ASN A 304 -22.30 13.59 17.73
C ASN A 304 -20.82 13.49 17.30
N VAL A 305 -20.21 14.64 17.05
CA VAL A 305 -18.81 14.76 16.58
C VAL A 305 -17.81 14.18 17.58
N ILE A 306 -18.06 14.31 18.89
CA ILE A 306 -17.15 13.78 19.93
C ILE A 306 -17.19 12.25 19.92
N GLU A 307 -18.38 11.66 19.81
CA GLU A 307 -18.53 10.21 19.65
C GLU A 307 -17.82 9.72 18.37
N ALA A 308 -17.96 10.45 17.26
CA ALA A 308 -17.28 10.12 16.01
C ALA A 308 -15.75 10.12 16.19
N ALA A 309 -15.20 11.16 16.84
CA ALA A 309 -13.77 11.26 17.12
C ALA A 309 -13.28 10.12 18.03
N ALA A 310 -14.01 9.82 19.12
CA ALA A 310 -13.63 8.80 20.09
C ALA A 310 -13.67 7.39 19.49
N ARG A 311 -14.73 7.04 18.75
CA ARG A 311 -14.83 5.74 18.07
C ARG A 311 -13.80 5.62 16.95
N GLY A 312 -13.61 6.67 16.14
CA GLY A 312 -12.58 6.68 15.11
C GLY A 312 -11.17 6.52 15.67
N ALA A 313 -10.88 7.05 16.86
CA ALA A 313 -9.60 6.81 17.55
C ALA A 313 -9.47 5.35 18.02
N ALA A 314 -10.53 4.73 18.54
CA ALA A 314 -10.52 3.31 18.94
C ALA A 314 -10.34 2.37 17.73
N ASP A 315 -11.01 2.66 16.61
CA ASP A 315 -10.83 1.96 15.34
C ASP A 315 -9.38 2.11 14.84
N GLY A 316 -8.84 3.33 14.90
CA GLY A 316 -7.45 3.62 14.56
C GLY A 316 -6.43 2.92 15.45
N LEU A 317 -6.69 2.78 16.76
CA LEU A 317 -5.84 2.01 17.68
C LEU A 317 -5.82 0.52 17.30
N SER A 318 -6.98 -0.04 16.99
CA SER A 318 -7.08 -1.44 16.54
C SER A 318 -6.30 -1.64 15.23
N LEU A 319 -6.42 -0.70 14.28
CA LEU A 319 -5.63 -0.71 13.05
C LEU A 319 -4.13 -0.59 13.31
N MET A 320 -3.71 0.33 14.18
CA MET A 320 -2.31 0.51 14.58
C MET A 320 -1.71 -0.78 15.16
N LEU A 321 -2.42 -1.43 16.10
CA LEU A 321 -1.97 -2.68 16.73
C LEU A 321 -1.89 -3.82 15.70
N ASN A 322 -2.86 -3.93 14.81
CA ASN A 322 -2.84 -4.91 13.73
C ASN A 322 -1.64 -4.71 12.80
N VAL A 323 -1.34 -3.46 12.41
CA VAL A 323 -0.17 -3.13 11.60
C VAL A 323 1.12 -3.46 12.34
N ALA A 324 1.25 -3.07 13.61
CA ALA A 324 2.44 -3.36 14.41
C ALA A 324 2.69 -4.88 14.56
N ALA A 325 1.65 -5.64 14.89
CA ALA A 325 1.72 -7.10 15.01
C ALA A 325 2.05 -7.77 13.67
N MET A 326 1.42 -7.32 12.59
CA MET A 326 1.70 -7.82 11.24
C MET A 326 3.16 -7.57 10.85
N LEU A 327 3.68 -6.34 11.03
CA LEU A 327 5.07 -6.01 10.70
C LEU A 327 6.05 -6.88 11.48
N LEU A 328 5.87 -7.00 12.81
CA LEU A 328 6.73 -7.83 13.64
C LEU A 328 6.74 -9.29 13.16
N ALA A 329 5.56 -9.88 12.98
CA ALA A 329 5.43 -11.28 12.60
C ALA A 329 6.00 -11.56 11.19
N PHE A 330 5.63 -10.75 10.19
CA PHE A 330 6.02 -11.00 8.80
C PHE A 330 7.49 -10.71 8.55
N ILE A 331 8.08 -9.67 9.15
CA ILE A 331 9.52 -9.41 9.04
C ILE A 331 10.31 -10.59 9.63
N ALA A 332 9.90 -11.12 10.79
CA ALA A 332 10.53 -12.27 11.40
C ALA A 332 10.38 -13.55 10.55
N LEU A 333 9.17 -13.81 10.01
CA LEU A 333 8.91 -14.96 9.14
C LEU A 333 9.73 -14.91 7.85
N VAL A 334 9.92 -13.73 7.28
CA VAL A 334 10.74 -13.55 6.08
C VAL A 334 12.21 -13.73 6.36
N ALA A 335 12.72 -13.19 7.47
CA ALA A 335 14.09 -13.43 7.89
C ALA A 335 14.35 -14.94 8.06
N MET A 336 13.40 -15.67 8.67
CA MET A 336 13.46 -17.13 8.78
C MET A 336 13.40 -17.82 7.40
N LEU A 337 12.50 -17.38 6.51
CA LEU A 337 12.37 -17.94 5.16
C LEU A 337 13.65 -17.70 4.33
N ASN A 338 14.23 -16.50 4.40
CA ASN A 338 15.48 -16.15 3.74
C ASN A 338 16.65 -16.98 4.23
N PHE A 339 16.71 -17.27 5.54
CA PHE A 339 17.68 -18.21 6.08
C PHE A 339 17.54 -19.61 5.45
N LEU A 340 16.32 -20.15 5.38
CA LEU A 340 16.07 -21.46 4.77
C LEU A 340 16.37 -21.49 3.26
N ILE A 341 15.97 -20.45 2.54
CA ILE A 341 16.26 -20.32 1.10
C ILE A 341 17.76 -20.18 0.87
N GLY A 342 18.45 -19.38 1.68
CA GLY A 342 19.90 -19.21 1.61
C GLY A 342 20.66 -20.52 1.87
N MET A 343 20.19 -21.33 2.83
CA MET A 343 20.74 -22.67 3.06
C MET A 343 20.62 -23.57 1.83
N VAL A 344 19.42 -23.64 1.23
CA VAL A 344 19.18 -24.46 0.04
C VAL A 344 19.93 -23.91 -1.16
N GLY A 345 19.94 -22.59 -1.35
CA GLY A 345 20.68 -21.91 -2.41
C GLY A 345 22.17 -22.20 -2.34
N GLY A 346 22.73 -22.22 -1.13
CA GLY A 346 24.13 -22.60 -0.88
C GLY A 346 24.49 -24.00 -1.39
N TRP A 347 23.56 -24.96 -1.32
CA TRP A 347 23.79 -26.32 -1.88
C TRP A 347 23.97 -26.32 -3.40
N PHE A 348 23.42 -25.30 -4.08
CA PHE A 348 23.49 -25.14 -5.54
C PHE A 348 24.47 -24.03 -5.97
N GLY A 349 25.28 -23.50 -5.05
CA GLY A 349 26.25 -22.43 -5.32
C GLY A 349 25.65 -21.02 -5.41
N PHE A 350 24.40 -20.83 -4.99
CA PHE A 350 23.76 -19.51 -4.88
C PHE A 350 23.88 -18.99 -3.45
N GLU A 351 25.00 -18.33 -3.13
CA GLU A 351 25.18 -17.67 -1.84
C GLU A 351 24.26 -16.45 -1.70
N GLY A 352 23.68 -16.25 -0.51
CA GLY A 352 22.83 -15.10 -0.22
C GLY A 352 21.46 -15.10 -0.94
N LEU A 353 21.01 -16.24 -1.47
CA LEU A 353 19.69 -16.34 -2.08
C LEU A 353 18.60 -16.02 -1.05
N SER A 354 17.78 -15.01 -1.35
CA SER A 354 16.64 -14.62 -0.52
C SER A 354 15.35 -14.71 -1.31
N PHE A 355 14.23 -14.73 -0.60
CA PHE A 355 12.91 -14.75 -1.19
C PHE A 355 12.64 -13.50 -2.05
N GLU A 356 13.08 -12.33 -1.56
CA GLU A 356 12.97 -11.05 -2.26
C GLU A 356 13.82 -11.03 -3.53
N LEU A 357 15.00 -11.66 -3.53
CA LEU A 357 15.85 -11.80 -4.71
C LEU A 357 15.18 -12.66 -5.81
N ILE A 358 14.52 -13.75 -5.41
CA ILE A 358 13.77 -14.62 -6.34
C ILE A 358 12.62 -13.85 -6.96
N LEU A 359 11.77 -13.21 -6.14
CA LEU A 359 10.67 -12.40 -6.65
C LEU A 359 11.16 -11.18 -7.41
N GLY A 360 12.29 -10.60 -7.01
CA GLY A 360 12.95 -9.49 -7.66
C GLY A 360 13.24 -9.82 -9.10
N LYS A 361 13.90 -10.96 -9.36
CA LYS A 361 14.15 -11.44 -10.73
C LYS A 361 12.86 -11.69 -11.52
N VAL A 362 11.84 -12.26 -10.88
CA VAL A 362 10.55 -12.56 -11.56
C VAL A 362 9.80 -11.29 -11.92
N LEU A 363 9.84 -10.27 -11.07
CA LEU A 363 9.10 -9.01 -11.22
C LEU A 363 9.92 -7.89 -11.88
N SER A 364 11.23 -8.07 -12.05
CA SER A 364 12.11 -7.11 -12.76
C SER A 364 11.61 -6.74 -14.16
N PRO A 365 11.12 -7.69 -14.99
CA PRO A 365 10.57 -7.33 -16.30
C PRO A 365 9.34 -6.43 -16.21
N LEU A 366 8.52 -6.59 -15.16
CA LEU A 366 7.38 -5.71 -14.91
C LEU A 366 7.85 -4.34 -14.39
N ALA A 367 8.87 -4.27 -13.53
CA ALA A 367 9.48 -3.01 -13.14
C ALA A 367 10.01 -2.24 -14.36
N TRP A 368 10.77 -2.92 -15.21
CA TRP A 368 11.31 -2.33 -16.43
C TRP A 368 10.23 -1.82 -17.38
N ILE A 369 9.17 -2.60 -17.62
CA ILE A 369 8.10 -2.17 -18.55
C ILE A 369 7.28 -1.00 -18.00
N MET A 370 7.23 -0.79 -16.68
CA MET A 370 6.67 0.43 -16.09
C MET A 370 7.50 1.68 -16.39
N GLY A 371 8.71 1.51 -16.92
CA GLY A 371 9.64 2.59 -17.29
C GLY A 371 10.79 2.80 -16.31
N VAL A 372 11.03 1.84 -15.42
CA VAL A 372 12.21 1.83 -14.56
C VAL A 372 13.45 1.52 -15.43
N PRO A 373 14.56 2.27 -15.30
CA PRO A 373 15.85 1.93 -15.88
C PRO A 373 16.25 0.48 -15.56
N TRP A 374 16.88 -0.20 -16.52
CA TRP A 374 17.25 -1.62 -16.34
C TRP A 374 18.16 -1.85 -15.13
N GLU A 375 19.06 -0.90 -14.83
CA GLU A 375 19.98 -0.95 -13.68
C GLU A 375 19.25 -1.02 -12.34
N ASP A 376 18.09 -0.36 -12.24
CA ASP A 376 17.27 -0.30 -11.02
C ASP A 376 16.17 -1.37 -11.02
N ALA A 377 15.96 -2.09 -12.13
CA ALA A 377 14.82 -2.98 -12.32
C ALA A 377 14.80 -4.15 -11.34
N GLU A 378 15.97 -4.66 -10.95
CA GLU A 378 16.09 -5.75 -9.97
C GLU A 378 15.73 -5.29 -8.56
N VAL A 379 16.23 -4.12 -8.15
CA VAL A 379 15.91 -3.52 -6.84
C VAL A 379 14.43 -3.19 -6.78
N VAL A 380 13.87 -2.51 -7.79
CA VAL A 380 12.44 -2.20 -7.82
C VAL A 380 11.60 -3.47 -7.90
N GLY A 381 11.99 -4.46 -8.71
CA GLY A 381 11.33 -5.77 -8.75
C GLY A 381 11.28 -6.44 -7.39
N SER A 382 12.37 -6.37 -6.62
CA SER A 382 12.45 -6.90 -5.25
C SER A 382 11.43 -6.21 -4.34
N LEU A 383 11.32 -4.88 -4.42
CA LEU A 383 10.30 -4.11 -3.68
C LEU A 383 8.86 -4.51 -4.04
N LEU A 384 8.58 -4.76 -5.32
CA LEU A 384 7.27 -5.27 -5.77
C LEU A 384 6.97 -6.65 -5.17
N GLY A 385 8.01 -7.50 -5.08
CA GLY A 385 7.94 -8.82 -4.45
C GLY A 385 7.66 -8.74 -2.95
N THR A 386 8.44 -7.92 -2.23
CA THR A 386 8.24 -7.62 -0.81
C THR A 386 6.82 -7.14 -0.55
N LYS A 387 6.31 -6.20 -1.35
CA LYS A 387 4.94 -5.72 -1.24
C LYS A 387 3.94 -6.86 -1.38
N THR A 388 4.07 -7.66 -2.44
CA THR A 388 3.08 -8.69 -2.79
C THR A 388 2.97 -9.75 -1.70
N VAL A 389 4.09 -10.12 -1.08
CA VAL A 389 4.12 -11.21 -0.11
C VAL A 389 3.90 -10.74 1.32
N LEU A 390 4.43 -9.58 1.67
CA LEU A 390 4.29 -9.02 3.00
C LEU A 390 3.21 -7.95 2.99
N ASN A 391 3.61 -6.74 2.62
CA ASN A 391 2.76 -5.58 2.49
C ASN A 391 3.60 -4.41 1.95
N GLU A 392 2.90 -3.39 1.50
CA GLU A 392 3.46 -2.14 1.00
C GLU A 392 4.24 -1.35 2.05
N PHE A 393 3.92 -1.49 3.34
CA PHE A 393 4.62 -0.77 4.41
C PHE A 393 6.08 -1.22 4.54
N VAL A 394 6.35 -2.54 4.56
CA VAL A 394 7.72 -3.07 4.55
C VAL A 394 8.45 -2.66 3.27
N ALA A 395 7.77 -2.70 2.12
CA ALA A 395 8.36 -2.27 0.86
C ALA A 395 8.71 -0.77 0.86
N TYR A 396 7.87 0.10 1.44
CA TYR A 396 8.20 1.53 1.59
C TYR A 396 9.37 1.76 2.54
N MET A 397 9.47 1.00 3.64
CA MET A 397 10.65 1.07 4.51
C MET A 397 11.93 0.68 3.75
N GLN A 398 11.91 -0.42 2.99
CA GLN A 398 13.05 -0.81 2.16
C GLN A 398 13.38 0.26 1.12
N LEU A 399 12.38 0.80 0.42
CA LEU A 399 12.57 1.90 -0.54
C LEU A 399 13.19 3.13 0.12
N SER A 400 12.79 3.48 1.35
CA SER A 400 13.36 4.61 2.08
C SER A 400 14.87 4.44 2.39
N GLY A 401 15.32 3.20 2.63
CA GLY A 401 16.74 2.89 2.82
C GLY A 401 17.55 2.86 1.53
N GLU A 402 16.92 2.46 0.42
CA GLU A 402 17.58 2.33 -0.89
C GLU A 402 17.50 3.60 -1.76
N ILE A 403 16.78 4.64 -1.31
CA ILE A 403 16.50 5.84 -2.12
C ILE A 403 17.76 6.52 -2.69
N SER A 404 18.87 6.45 -1.94
CA SER A 404 20.18 7.01 -2.32
C SER A 404 20.91 6.23 -3.42
N GLN A 405 20.47 5.01 -3.71
CA GLN A 405 21.08 4.10 -4.69
C GLN A 405 20.29 4.04 -6.00
N LEU A 406 19.06 4.56 -6.01
CA LEU A 406 18.14 4.50 -7.13
C LEU A 406 18.12 5.81 -7.91
N GLN A 407 17.88 5.72 -9.21
CA GLN A 407 17.62 6.91 -10.02
C GLN A 407 16.29 7.56 -9.57
N PRO A 408 16.19 8.90 -9.60
CA PRO A 408 14.96 9.59 -9.21
C PRO A 408 13.69 9.07 -9.87
N ARG A 409 13.78 8.74 -11.17
CA ARG A 409 12.66 8.17 -11.94
C ARG A 409 12.17 6.86 -11.32
N SER A 410 13.08 5.99 -10.92
CA SER A 410 12.80 4.69 -10.31
C SER A 410 12.09 4.85 -8.98
N VAL A 411 12.52 5.80 -8.15
CA VAL A 411 11.89 6.11 -6.86
C VAL A 411 10.45 6.56 -7.05
N VAL A 412 10.19 7.45 -8.00
CA VAL A 412 8.82 7.91 -8.29
C VAL A 412 7.95 6.76 -8.83
N ILE A 413 8.43 5.99 -9.81
CA ILE A 413 7.65 4.87 -10.38
C ILE A 413 7.38 3.81 -9.31
N ALA A 414 8.38 3.46 -8.49
CA ALA A 414 8.22 2.54 -7.35
C ALA A 414 7.18 3.07 -6.36
N THR A 415 7.19 4.37 -6.05
CA THR A 415 6.19 4.97 -5.16
C THR A 415 4.77 4.72 -5.62
N TYR A 416 4.48 4.82 -6.92
CA TYR A 416 3.15 4.55 -7.47
C TYR A 416 2.84 3.05 -7.49
N ALA A 417 3.80 2.22 -7.92
CA ALA A 417 3.62 0.77 -7.99
C ALA A 417 3.40 0.14 -6.60
N LEU A 418 4.02 0.73 -5.57
CA LEU A 418 3.85 0.31 -4.18
C LEU A 418 2.56 0.84 -3.54
N CYS A 419 1.98 1.93 -4.04
CA CYS A 419 0.79 2.57 -3.45
C CYS A 419 -0.48 1.73 -3.65
N GLY A 420 -0.70 0.75 -2.76
CA GLY A 420 -1.92 -0.04 -2.67
C GLY A 420 -1.76 -1.26 -1.77
N PHE A 421 -2.86 -1.70 -1.15
CA PHE A 421 -2.92 -2.84 -0.23
C PHE A 421 -2.85 -4.24 -0.87
N ALA A 422 -2.55 -4.35 -2.15
CA ALA A 422 -2.50 -5.62 -2.87
C ALA A 422 -1.37 -6.54 -2.35
N ASN A 423 -1.71 -7.45 -1.44
CA ASN A 423 -0.83 -8.46 -0.86
C ASN A 423 -1.64 -9.64 -0.30
N PHE A 424 -0.98 -10.78 -0.01
CA PHE A 424 -1.68 -12.00 0.43
C PHE A 424 -2.43 -11.82 1.75
N SER A 425 -1.89 -11.05 2.70
CA SER A 425 -2.55 -10.81 3.99
C SER A 425 -3.85 -10.01 3.82
N SER A 426 -3.87 -9.05 2.89
CA SER A 426 -5.04 -8.22 2.59
C SER A 426 -6.21 -9.02 2.01
N ILE A 427 -5.98 -10.20 1.41
CA ILE A 427 -7.06 -11.09 0.99
C ILE A 427 -7.93 -11.49 2.19
N ALA A 428 -7.29 -11.92 3.29
CA ALA A 428 -8.00 -12.27 4.51
C ALA A 428 -8.70 -11.06 5.14
N ILE A 429 -8.06 -9.88 5.10
CA ILE A 429 -8.63 -8.63 5.62
C ILE A 429 -9.91 -8.26 4.85
N GLN A 430 -9.90 -8.30 3.52
CA GLN A 430 -11.10 -7.99 2.73
C GLN A 430 -12.22 -9.03 2.89
N ILE A 431 -11.88 -10.33 2.90
CA ILE A 431 -12.87 -11.38 3.15
C ILE A 431 -13.50 -11.22 4.53
N GLY A 432 -12.69 -10.89 5.55
CA GLY A 432 -13.16 -10.63 6.90
C GLY A 432 -14.03 -9.38 6.99
N GLY A 433 -13.55 -8.25 6.46
CA GLY A 433 -14.25 -6.96 6.52
C GLY A 433 -15.52 -6.93 5.68
N ILE A 434 -15.43 -7.19 4.38
CA ILE A 434 -16.60 -7.21 3.48
C ILE A 434 -17.54 -8.35 3.88
N GLY A 435 -16.99 -9.51 4.22
CA GLY A 435 -17.76 -10.67 4.66
C GLY A 435 -18.40 -10.50 6.05
N ALA A 436 -17.99 -9.54 6.87
CA ALA A 436 -18.73 -9.17 8.08
C ALA A 436 -19.99 -8.38 7.76
N LEU A 437 -19.99 -7.61 6.66
CA LEU A 437 -21.18 -6.87 6.19
C LEU A 437 -22.25 -7.81 5.65
N VAL A 438 -21.82 -8.84 4.91
CA VAL A 438 -22.73 -9.84 4.32
C VAL A 438 -22.14 -11.26 4.47
N PRO A 439 -22.35 -11.93 5.62
CA PRO A 439 -21.76 -13.24 5.91
C PRO A 439 -22.04 -14.31 4.86
N LYS A 440 -23.21 -14.26 4.21
CA LYS A 440 -23.62 -15.21 3.16
C LYS A 440 -22.73 -15.16 1.90
N ARG A 441 -22.01 -14.05 1.67
CA ARG A 441 -21.16 -13.86 0.49
C ARG A 441 -19.68 -14.14 0.73
N ARG A 442 -19.28 -14.57 1.94
CA ARG A 442 -17.88 -14.90 2.28
C ARG A 442 -17.25 -15.91 1.32
N GLY A 443 -18.01 -16.91 0.88
CA GLY A 443 -17.55 -17.90 -0.08
C GLY A 443 -17.19 -17.30 -1.44
N GLU A 444 -18.02 -16.39 -1.94
CA GLU A 444 -17.79 -15.69 -3.22
C GLU A 444 -16.57 -14.77 -3.14
N LEU A 445 -16.42 -14.01 -2.04
CA LEU A 445 -15.24 -13.17 -1.79
C LEU A 445 -13.95 -14.00 -1.74
N ALA A 446 -14.00 -15.15 -1.08
CA ALA A 446 -12.85 -16.06 -1.00
C ALA A 446 -12.49 -16.65 -2.38
N GLN A 447 -13.48 -16.98 -3.19
CA GLN A 447 -13.28 -17.54 -4.53
C GLN A 447 -12.55 -16.57 -5.47
N ILE A 448 -12.86 -15.27 -5.39
CA ILE A 448 -12.24 -14.24 -6.24
C ILE A 448 -11.04 -13.54 -5.60
N GLY A 449 -10.74 -13.80 -4.31
CA GLY A 449 -9.78 -13.02 -3.52
C GLY A 449 -8.37 -12.94 -4.10
N LEU A 450 -7.84 -14.05 -4.63
CA LEU A 450 -6.52 -14.05 -5.28
C LEU A 450 -6.55 -13.23 -6.58
N MET A 451 -7.60 -13.41 -7.39
CA MET A 451 -7.75 -12.71 -8.67
C MET A 451 -7.95 -11.21 -8.45
N SER A 452 -8.71 -10.79 -7.44
CA SER A 452 -8.88 -9.37 -7.10
C SER A 452 -7.61 -8.75 -6.54
N MET A 453 -6.80 -9.49 -5.77
CA MET A 453 -5.47 -9.02 -5.36
C MET A 453 -4.55 -8.78 -6.56
N ILE A 454 -4.49 -9.71 -7.51
CA ILE A 454 -3.71 -9.54 -8.76
C ILE A 454 -4.23 -8.34 -9.55
N GLY A 455 -5.55 -8.15 -9.63
CA GLY A 455 -6.14 -6.96 -10.25
C GLY A 455 -5.73 -5.66 -9.55
N GLY A 456 -5.63 -5.67 -8.23
CA GLY A 456 -5.10 -4.54 -7.45
C GLY A 456 -3.65 -4.21 -7.78
N LEU A 457 -2.78 -5.22 -7.88
CA LEU A 457 -1.38 -5.05 -8.29
C LEU A 457 -1.29 -4.41 -9.68
N LEU A 458 -2.01 -4.97 -10.66
CA LEU A 458 -2.02 -4.45 -12.02
C LEU A 458 -2.57 -3.02 -12.08
N ALA A 459 -3.54 -2.66 -11.25
CA ALA A 459 -4.05 -1.29 -11.16
C ALA A 459 -2.96 -0.32 -10.63
N CYS A 460 -2.25 -0.67 -9.56
CA CYS A 460 -1.10 0.12 -9.08
C CYS A 460 0.01 0.25 -10.14
N TYR A 461 0.26 -0.81 -10.91
CA TYR A 461 1.27 -0.78 -11.97
C TYR A 461 0.84 0.10 -13.14
N CYS A 462 -0.46 0.12 -13.48
CA CYS A 462 -1.01 1.06 -14.45
C CYS A 462 -0.82 2.52 -14.01
N THR A 463 -1.06 2.84 -12.73
CA THR A 463 -0.82 4.21 -12.24
C THR A 463 0.67 4.57 -12.27
N ALA A 464 1.56 3.61 -12.00
CA ALA A 464 3.00 3.78 -12.13
C ALA A 464 3.44 4.03 -13.58
N CYS A 465 2.84 3.32 -14.56
CA CYS A 465 3.04 3.61 -15.99
C CYS A 465 2.56 5.01 -16.37
N VAL A 466 1.41 5.46 -15.85
CA VAL A 466 0.89 6.81 -16.11
C VAL A 466 1.83 7.87 -15.54
N ALA A 467 2.35 7.67 -14.32
CA ALA A 467 3.37 8.54 -13.75
C ALA A 467 4.64 8.53 -14.62
N GLY A 468 5.17 7.34 -14.94
CA GLY A 468 6.35 7.17 -15.80
C GLY A 468 6.23 7.82 -17.18
N LEU A 469 5.04 7.83 -17.77
CA LEU A 469 4.77 8.51 -19.05
C LEU A 469 4.86 10.03 -18.93
N LEU A 470 4.49 10.57 -17.76
CA LEU A 470 4.36 12.01 -17.50
C LEU A 470 5.51 12.61 -16.70
N LEU A 471 6.51 11.83 -16.28
CA LEU A 471 7.77 12.31 -15.70
C LEU A 471 8.71 12.84 -16.75
#